data_AF-A0A0G0IDE3-F1
#
_entry.id   AF-A0A0G0IDE3-F1
#
_cell.length_a   1.000
_cell.length_b   1.000
_cell.length_c   1.000
_cell.angle_alpha   90.00
_cell.angle_beta   90.00
_cell.angle_gamma   90.00
#
_symmetry.space_group_name_H-M   'P 1'
#
loop_
_entity.id
_entity.type
_entity.pdbx_description
1 polymer ?
#
loop_
_entity_poly.entity_id
_entity_poly.type
_entity_poly.pdbx_seq_one_letter_code
_entity_poly.pdbx_strand_id
1 'polypeptide(L)' 'MFVPYNQGFNLLHSALQGGGEVLMYCVKCRAKREGKDIQEVTMKNGKKAKKGKCEVCGTTMFRIGG' A
#
# COMPACT_ATOMS: atom_id res chain seq x y z
N MET A 1 -13.93 20.02 -42.54
CA MET A 1 -13.37 18.75 -42.06
C MET A 1 -12.35 19.03 -40.94
N PHE A 2 -12.80 19.50 -39.77
CA PHE A 2 -11.95 19.66 -38.58
C PHE A 2 -12.88 19.64 -37.35
N VAL A 3 -13.00 18.47 -36.71
CA VAL A 3 -13.64 18.34 -35.39
C VAL A 3 -12.60 17.69 -34.47
N PRO A 4 -12.28 18.32 -33.33
CA PRO A 4 -11.06 18.10 -32.57
C PRO A 4 -11.03 16.76 -31.82
N TYR A 5 -9.95 16.01 -32.03
CA TYR A 5 -9.61 14.76 -31.35
C TYR A 5 -9.14 15.01 -29.91
N ASN A 6 -9.99 15.62 -29.06
CA ASN A 6 -9.60 15.99 -27.68
C ASN A 6 -10.56 15.49 -26.58
N GLN A 7 -11.37 14.46 -26.85
CA GLN A 7 -12.28 13.87 -25.85
C GLN A 7 -11.90 12.44 -25.42
N GLY A 8 -10.62 12.06 -25.54
CA GLY A 8 -10.15 10.70 -25.20
C GLY A 8 -9.25 10.56 -23.97
N PHE A 9 -8.74 11.65 -23.41
CA PHE A 9 -7.69 11.58 -22.38
C PHE A 9 -8.21 11.51 -20.94
N ASN A 10 -9.52 11.73 -20.72
CA ASN A 10 -10.10 11.86 -19.38
C ASN A 10 -10.76 10.58 -18.83
N LEU A 11 -10.64 9.44 -19.54
CA LEU A 11 -11.25 8.17 -19.12
C LEU A 11 -10.24 7.07 -18.72
N LEU A 12 -8.94 7.26 -18.96
CA LEU A 12 -7.93 6.25 -18.62
C LEU A 12 -7.34 6.42 -17.20
N HIS A 13 -7.41 7.62 -16.60
CA HIS A 13 -6.89 7.84 -15.24
C HIS A 13 -7.83 7.40 -14.11
N SER A 14 -9.11 7.16 -14.40
CA SER A 14 -10.12 6.90 -13.37
C SER A 14 -10.25 5.42 -12.96
N ALA A 15 -9.53 4.49 -13.61
CA ALA A 15 -9.67 3.06 -13.37
C ALA A 15 -8.61 2.44 -12.43
N LEU A 16 -7.59 3.19 -11.99
CA LEU A 16 -6.44 2.62 -11.25
C LEU A 16 -6.25 3.15 -9.81
N GLN A 17 -6.99 4.16 -9.37
CA GLN A 17 -6.73 4.77 -8.06
C GLN A 17 -7.55 4.09 -6.94
N GLY A 18 -7.26 2.80 -6.73
CA GLY A 18 -7.81 1.98 -5.65
C GLY A 18 -6.76 1.37 -4.73
N GLY A 19 -5.54 1.90 -4.71
CA GLY A 19 -4.45 1.42 -3.85
C GLY A 19 -4.33 2.27 -2.59
N GLY A 20 -4.96 1.86 -1.50
CA GLY A 20 -4.70 2.45 -0.18
C GLY A 20 -3.27 2.12 0.25
N GLU A 21 -2.33 3.05 0.06
CA GLU A 21 -0.96 2.90 0.53
C GLU A 21 -0.94 2.85 2.06
N VAL A 22 -0.54 1.71 2.65
CA VAL A 22 -0.34 1.62 4.10
C VAL A 22 1.13 1.91 4.37
N LEU A 23 1.43 3.18 4.67
CA LEU A 23 2.77 3.59 5.08
C LEU A 23 3.11 2.96 6.43
N MET A 24 4.14 2.12 6.43
CA MET A 24 4.68 1.43 7.60
C MET A 24 6.16 1.75 7.78
N TYR A 25 6.62 1.79 9.03
CA TYR A 25 8.02 2.07 9.31
C TYR A 25 8.86 0.80 9.21
N CYS A 26 9.84 0.81 8.31
CA CYS A 26 10.79 -0.29 8.19
C CYS A 26 12.02 -0.02 9.04
N VAL A 27 12.25 -0.85 10.05
CA VAL A 27 13.42 -0.75 10.93
C VAL A 27 14.75 -0.99 10.19
N LYS A 28 14.75 -1.82 9.13
CA LYS A 28 15.93 -2.04 8.30
C LYS A 28 16.24 -0.82 7.43
N CYS A 29 15.21 -0.25 6.79
CA CYS A 29 15.39 0.92 5.93
C CYS A 29 15.41 2.25 6.71
N ARG A 30 15.07 2.22 8.00
CA ARG A 30 14.88 3.38 8.90
C ARG A 30 14.00 4.48 8.30
N ALA A 31 13.04 4.07 7.45
CA ALA A 31 12.20 4.97 6.68
C ALA A 31 10.75 4.45 6.67
N LYS A 32 9.79 5.38 6.47
CA LYS A 32 8.40 5.03 6.19
C LYS A 32 8.31 4.55 4.74
N ARG A 33 7.73 3.39 4.52
CA ARG A 33 7.63 2.70 3.23
C ARG A 33 6.27 2.07 3.07
N GLU A 34 5.90 1.78 1.84
CA GLU A 34 4.65 1.11 1.56
C GLU A 34 4.75 -0.36 2.00
N GLY A 35 3.70 -0.79 2.67
CA GLY A 35 3.53 -2.17 3.05
C GLY A 35 2.80 -2.95 1.98
N LYS A 36 3.49 -3.88 1.34
CA LYS A 36 2.84 -4.89 0.49
C LYS A 36 2.26 -6.01 1.37
N ASP A 37 1.18 -6.62 0.91
CA ASP A 37 0.53 -7.76 1.58
C ASP A 37 0.21 -7.47 3.06
N ILE A 38 -0.58 -6.42 3.32
CA ILE A 38 -1.08 -6.16 4.68
C ILE A 38 -2.03 -7.28 5.09
N GLN A 39 -1.64 -8.04 6.10
CA GLN A 39 -2.42 -9.11 6.70
C GLN A 39 -2.69 -8.80 8.17
N GLU A 40 -3.95 -8.79 8.56
CA GLU A 40 -4.31 -8.70 9.97
C GLU A 40 -4.08 -10.06 10.62
N VAL A 41 -3.15 -10.13 11.54
CA VAL A 41 -2.79 -11.33 12.29
C VAL A 41 -3.17 -11.15 13.75
N THR A 42 -3.93 -12.10 14.29
CA THR A 42 -4.22 -12.16 15.72
C THR A 42 -3.10 -12.95 16.38
N MET A 43 -2.31 -12.30 17.23
CA MET A 43 -1.25 -12.98 17.97
C MET A 43 -1.85 -13.93 19.01
N LYS A 44 -1.08 -14.93 19.46
CA LYS A 44 -1.50 -15.89 20.50
C LYS A 44 -1.94 -15.24 21.83
N ASN A 45 -1.63 -13.97 22.03
CA ASN A 45 -2.02 -13.16 23.18
C ASN A 45 -3.33 -12.36 22.96
N GLY A 46 -4.14 -12.72 21.95
CA GLY A 46 -5.44 -12.10 21.65
C GLY A 46 -5.39 -10.68 21.05
N LYS A 47 -4.19 -10.09 20.90
CA LYS A 47 -4.02 -8.75 20.31
C LYS A 47 -3.98 -8.84 18.79
N LYS A 48 -4.76 -7.98 18.13
CA LYS A 48 -4.69 -7.77 16.68
C LYS A 48 -3.40 -7.04 16.34
N ALA A 49 -2.69 -7.52 15.33
CA ALA A 49 -1.51 -6.87 14.77
C ALA A 49 -1.65 -6.85 13.25
N LYS A 50 -1.07 -5.85 12.60
CA LYS A 50 -0.99 -5.82 11.13
C LYS A 50 0.40 -6.28 10.74
N LYS A 51 0.48 -7.34 9.96
CA LYS A 51 1.70 -7.83 9.32
C LYS A 51 1.73 -7.27 7.90
N GLY A 52 2.89 -6.91 7.39
CA GLY A 52 3.09 -6.60 5.98
C GLY A 52 4.52 -6.81 5.57
N LYS A 53 4.85 -6.56 4.31
CA LYS A 53 6.19 -6.73 3.75
C LYS A 53 6.72 -5.41 3.22
N CYS A 54 8.01 -5.17 3.47
CA CYS A 54 8.72 -4.08 2.84
C CYS A 54 8.94 -4.38 1.35
N GLU A 55 8.56 -3.46 0.47
CA GLU A 55 8.88 -3.56 -0.96
C GLU A 55 10.38 -3.49 -1.26
N VAL A 56 11.16 -2.78 -0.43
CA VAL A 56 12.59 -2.54 -0.68
C VAL A 56 13.46 -3.67 -0.15
N CYS A 57 13.27 -4.04 1.13
CA CYS A 57 14.11 -5.04 1.79
C CYS A 57 13.46 -6.41 1.92
N GLY A 58 12.22 -6.59 1.43
CA GLY A 58 11.45 -7.84 1.54
C GLY A 58 11.14 -8.28 2.97
N THR A 59 11.56 -7.51 3.98
CA THR A 59 11.46 -7.92 5.37
C THR A 59 10.03 -7.75 5.84
N THR A 60 9.54 -8.77 6.55
CA THR A 60 8.22 -8.73 7.17
C THR A 60 8.24 -7.71 8.30
N MET A 61 7.38 -6.71 8.18
CA MET A 61 7.15 -5.69 9.18
C MET A 61 5.86 -6.00 9.94
N PHE A 62 5.87 -5.78 11.25
CA PHE A 62 4.68 -5.87 12.08
C PHE A 62 4.36 -4.47 12.60
N ARG A 63 3.20 -3.94 12.22
CA ARG A 63 2.61 -2.74 12.82
C ARG A 63 1.65 -3.20 13.90
N ILE A 64 2.17 -3.24 15.13
CA ILE A 64 1.37 -3.42 16.33
C ILE A 64 0.82 -2.03 16.69
N GLY A 65 -0.30 -1.67 16.06
CA GLY A 65 -1.09 -0.50 16.43
C GLY A 65 -2.38 -1.03 17.02
N GLY A 66 -2.51 -0.94 18.33
CA GLY A 66 -3.81 -1.01 18.99
C GLY A 66 -4.67 0.17 18.59
#